data_AF-A0A4Z0NFI9-F1
#
_entry.id   AF-A0A4Z0NFI9-F1
#
_cell.length_a   1.000
_cell.length_b   1.000
_cell.length_c   1.000
_cell.angle_alpha   90.00
_cell.angle_beta   90.00
_cell.angle_gamma   90.00
#
_symmetry.space_group_name_H-M   'P 1'
#
loop_
_entity.id
_entity.type
_entity.pdbx_description
1 polymer ?
#
loop_
_entity_poly.entity_id
_entity_poly.type
_entity_poly.pdbx_seq_one_letter_code
_entity_poly.pdbx_strand_id
1 'polypeptide(L)'
;MATYIFNDRIGQRFAFNPAQDILSFSGYSAANLTFVQQGSDLVVGNNGQTVTLANVLFSSLTDGNLSFSGSVAHLGTSGNDPAP
;
A
#
# COMPACT_ATOMS: atom_id res chain seq x y z
N MET A 1 5.06 -9.89 11.23
CA MET A 1 5.03 -10.20 9.80
C MET A 1 3.80 -11.03 9.51
N ALA A 2 2.70 -10.35 9.20
CA ALA A 2 1.52 -10.92 8.59
C ALA A 2 1.43 -10.48 7.13
N THR A 3 0.89 -11.35 6.28
CA THR A 3 0.56 -11.01 4.90
C THR A 3 -0.95 -10.85 4.79
N TYR A 4 -1.38 -9.65 4.41
CA TYR A 4 -2.77 -9.31 4.17
C TYR A 4 -3.04 -9.33 2.68
N ILE A 5 -4.06 -10.06 2.24
CA ILE A 5 -4.47 -10.07 0.84
C ILE A 5 -5.43 -8.90 0.62
N PHE A 6 -5.11 -8.00 -0.31
CA PHE A 6 -5.90 -6.80 -0.60
C PHE A 6 -7.36 -7.15 -0.90
N ASN A 7 -7.61 -8.17 -1.73
CA ASN A 7 -8.95 -8.66 -2.08
C ASN A 7 -9.82 -9.03 -0.86
N ASP A 8 -9.22 -9.65 0.16
CA ASP A 8 -9.96 -10.12 1.35
C ASP A 8 -10.29 -8.98 2.32
N ARG A 9 -9.68 -7.80 2.11
CA ARG A 9 -9.76 -6.65 3.00
C ARG A 9 -10.45 -5.44 2.39
N ILE A 10 -11.01 -5.58 1.19
CA ILE A 10 -11.72 -4.48 0.50
C ILE A 10 -12.80 -3.92 1.43
N GLY A 11 -12.77 -2.59 1.63
CA GLY A 11 -13.70 -1.86 2.50
C GLY A 11 -13.47 -2.06 4.00
N GLN A 12 -12.45 -2.84 4.41
CA GLN A 12 -12.15 -3.10 5.82
C GLN A 12 -11.10 -2.13 6.36
N ARG A 13 -11.21 -1.86 7.66
CA ARG A 13 -10.19 -1.20 8.48
C ARG A 13 -9.54 -2.23 9.39
N PHE A 14 -8.21 -2.36 9.34
CA PHE A 14 -7.49 -3.35 10.14
C PHE A 14 -6.13 -2.82 10.61
N ALA A 15 -5.63 -3.39 11.70
CA ALA A 15 -4.30 -3.07 12.22
C ALA A 15 -3.23 -3.61 11.25
N PHE A 16 -2.25 -2.77 10.92
CA PHE A 16 -1.15 -3.08 10.03
C PHE A 16 0.13 -2.50 10.59
N ASN A 17 1.20 -3.31 10.72
CA ASN A 17 2.50 -2.84 11.16
C ASN A 17 3.41 -2.56 9.96
N PRO A 18 3.66 -1.30 9.58
CA PRO A 18 4.47 -0.96 8.41
C PRO A 18 5.95 -1.35 8.57
N ALA A 19 6.43 -1.69 9.76
CA ALA A 19 7.79 -2.20 9.93
C ALA A 19 7.95 -3.69 9.54
N GLN A 20 6.85 -4.44 9.39
CA GLN A 20 6.92 -5.91 9.28
C GLN A 20 5.88 -6.56 8.36
N ASP A 21 4.74 -5.91 8.15
CA ASP A 21 3.61 -6.53 7.47
C ASP A 21 3.61 -6.20 5.99
N ILE A 22 2.97 -7.08 5.21
CA ILE A 22 2.91 -6.98 3.75
C ILE A 22 1.45 -6.97 3.32
N LEU A 23 1.09 -6.03 2.46
CA LEU A 23 -0.16 -5.99 1.73
C LEU A 23 0.08 -6.56 0.32
N SER A 24 -0.53 -7.71 0.05
CA SER A 24 -0.40 -8.45 -1.20
C SER A 24 -1.55 -8.12 -2.16
N PHE A 25 -1.16 -7.74 -3.37
CA PHE A 25 -2.01 -7.33 -4.47
C PHE A 25 -1.96 -8.40 -5.56
N SER A 26 -2.81 -9.42 -5.41
CA SER A 26 -2.97 -10.47 -6.41
C SER A 26 -3.95 -10.01 -7.50
N GLY A 27 -3.47 -9.90 -8.74
CA GLY A 27 -4.29 -9.46 -9.88
C GLY A 27 -4.43 -7.95 -10.06
N TYR A 28 -3.67 -7.14 -9.30
CA TYR A 28 -3.63 -5.69 -9.44
C TYR A 28 -2.26 -5.21 -9.92
N SER A 29 -2.24 -4.03 -10.54
CA SER A 29 -1.02 -3.37 -10.96
C SER A 29 -0.64 -2.26 -9.98
N ALA A 30 0.66 -2.11 -9.73
CA ALA A 30 1.20 -0.99 -8.97
C ALA A 30 0.91 0.38 -9.62
N ALA A 31 0.66 0.41 -10.94
CA ALA A 31 0.35 1.63 -11.68
C ALA A 31 -0.97 2.30 -11.24
N ASN A 32 -1.92 1.52 -10.71
CA ASN A 32 -3.20 2.02 -10.23
C ASN A 32 -3.21 2.28 -8.72
N LEU A 33 -2.05 2.19 -8.08
CA LEU A 33 -1.92 2.31 -6.63
C LEU A 33 -2.06 3.78 -6.22
N THR A 34 -2.87 4.01 -5.19
CA THR A 34 -3.15 5.34 -4.64
C THR A 34 -3.11 5.28 -3.12
N PHE A 35 -2.72 6.41 -2.51
CA PHE A 35 -2.64 6.56 -1.06
C PHE A 35 -3.34 7.84 -0.64
N VAL A 36 -4.20 7.74 0.37
CA VAL A 36 -4.90 8.89 0.95
C VAL A 36 -4.80 8.80 2.47
N GLN A 37 -4.13 9.76 3.08
CA GLN A 37 -4.06 9.86 4.53
C GLN A 37 -5.39 10.41 5.08
N GLN A 38 -6.02 9.69 6.01
CA GLN A 38 -7.24 10.11 6.70
C GLN A 38 -6.99 10.15 8.22
N GLY A 39 -6.55 11.31 8.70
CA GLY A 39 -6.10 11.45 10.08
C GLY A 39 -4.93 10.51 10.37
N SER A 40 -5.09 9.63 11.36
CA SER A 40 -4.08 8.63 11.73
C SER A 40 -4.13 7.36 10.88
N ASP A 41 -5.11 7.19 9.99
CA ASP A 41 -5.26 5.99 9.16
C ASP A 41 -4.79 6.27 7.72
N LEU A 42 -4.29 5.23 7.05
CA LEU A 42 -3.90 5.29 5.64
C LEU A 42 -4.88 4.47 4.79
N VAL A 43 -5.55 5.14 3.85
CA VAL A 43 -6.37 4.47 2.84
C VAL A 43 -5.49 4.12 1.65
N VAL A 44 -5.43 2.84 1.31
CA VAL A 44 -4.70 2.31 0.16
C VAL A 44 -5.71 1.91 -0.89
N GLY A 45 -5.62 2.51 -2.07
CA GLY A 45 -6.53 2.26 -3.18
C GLY A 45 -5.82 1.59 -4.35
N ASN A 46 -6.51 0.67 -5.02
CA ASN A 46 -6.07 0.12 -6.30
C ASN A 46 -7.29 -0.20 -7.18
N ASN A 47 -7.27 0.27 -8.43
CA ASN A 47 -8.32 0.04 -9.43
C ASN A 47 -9.75 0.34 -8.91
N GLY A 48 -9.91 1.44 -8.15
CA GLY A 48 -11.20 1.87 -7.60
C GLY A 48 -11.64 1.16 -6.31
N GLN A 49 -10.91 0.14 -5.85
CA GLN A 49 -11.14 -0.52 -4.56
C GLN A 49 -10.19 0.02 -3.51
N THR A 50 -10.59 -0.02 -2.24
CA THR A 50 -9.80 0.55 -1.14
C THR A 50 -9.78 -0.36 0.08
N VAL A 51 -8.69 -0.23 0.85
CA VAL A 51 -8.55 -0.80 2.19
C VAL A 51 -8.01 0.27 3.14
N THR A 52 -8.32 0.17 4.43
CA THR A 52 -7.87 1.14 5.43
C THR A 52 -6.90 0.48 6.41
N LEU A 53 -5.67 0.99 6.45
CA LEU A 53 -4.65 0.61 7.40
C LEU A 53 -4.77 1.49 8.64
N ALA A 54 -5.12 0.88 9.77
CA ALA A 54 -5.38 1.60 11.01
C ALA A 54 -4.08 2.06 11.68
N ASN A 55 -4.00 3.33 12.09
CA ASN A 55 -2.84 3.94 12.74
C ASN A 55 -1.55 3.87 11.91
N VAL A 56 -1.66 3.95 10.58
CA VAL A 56 -0.53 3.95 9.65
C VAL A 56 -0.40 5.32 9.01
N LEU A 57 0.81 5.86 9.02
CA LEU A 57 1.17 7.06 8.27
C LEU A 57 1.82 6.65 6.94
N PHE A 58 1.52 7.37 5.86
CA PHE A 58 2.17 7.13 4.57
C PHE A 58 3.71 7.16 4.67
N SER A 59 4.27 8.08 5.46
CA SER A 59 5.72 8.21 5.68
C SER A 59 6.37 7.02 6.39
N SER A 60 5.57 6.16 7.02
CA SER A 60 6.05 4.93 7.65
C SER A 60 6.02 3.73 6.71
N LEU A 61 5.33 3.83 5.57
CA LEU A 61 5.22 2.77 4.58
C LEU A 61 6.47 2.72 3.70
N THR A 62 6.89 1.52 3.35
CA THR A 62 7.99 1.24 2.42
C THR A 62 7.49 0.42 1.23
N ASP A 63 8.25 0.42 0.14
CA ASP A 63 8.06 -0.46 -1.01
C ASP A 63 7.98 -1.94 -0.59
N GLY A 64 8.77 -2.35 0.42
CA GLY A 64 8.72 -3.70 1.00
C GLY A 64 7.39 -4.11 1.62
N ASN A 65 6.53 -3.15 1.97
CA ASN A 65 5.18 -3.44 2.49
C ASN A 65 4.18 -3.80 1.40
N LEU A 66 4.53 -3.63 0.12
CA LEU A 66 3.62 -3.76 -1.01
C LEU A 66 4.11 -4.85 -1.95
N SER A 67 3.35 -5.94 -2.06
CA SER A 67 3.71 -7.07 -2.92
C SER A 67 2.72 -7.21 -4.06
N PHE A 68 3.19 -7.15 -5.31
CA PHE A 68 2.37 -7.34 -6.51
C PHE A 68 2.86 -8.56 -7.29
N SER A 69 1.93 -9.32 -7.87
CA SER A 69 2.27 -10.45 -8.74
C SER A 69 2.57 -9.96 -10.17
N GLY A 70 3.76 -9.37 -10.37
CA GLY A 70 4.24 -8.92 -11.69
C GLY A 70 4.41 -7.40 -11.85
N SER A 71 4.44 -6.64 -10.76
CA SER A 71 4.77 -5.22 -10.76
C SER A 71 5.52 -4.87 -9.47
N VAL A 72 6.11 -3.69 -9.41
CA VAL A 72 6.76 -3.18 -8.19
C VAL A 72 6.25 -1.76 -7.95
N ALA A 73 5.94 -1.45 -6.69
CA ALA A 73 5.68 -0.07 -6.27
C ALA A 73 6.95 0.47 -5.61
N HIS A 74 7.47 1.58 -6.14
CA HIS A 74 8.55 2.31 -5.49
C HIS A 74 7.93 3.47 -4.70
N LEU A 75 8.12 3.46 -3.38
CA LEU A 75 7.74 4.57 -2.51
C LEU A 75 8.97 5.42 -2.24
N GLY A 76 8.83 6.75 -2.29
CA GLY A 76 9.93 7.66 -1.98
C GLY A 76 10.89 7.97 -3.13
N THR A 77 10.72 7.36 -4.32
CA THR A 77 11.23 7.96 -5.56
C THR A 77 10.42 9.22 -5.79
N SER A 78 11.08 10.37 -5.87
CA SER A 78 10.35 11.55 -6.30
C SER A 78 9.79 11.24 -7.70
N GLY A 79 8.54 11.64 -8.00
CA GLY A 79 7.97 11.46 -9.35
C GLY A 79 8.76 12.17 -10.46
N ASN A 80 9.84 12.87 -10.07
CA ASN A 80 10.80 13.56 -10.89
C ASN A 80 12.23 13.26 -10.39
N ASP A 81 12.61 11.99 -10.25
CA ASP A 81 14.01 11.63 -10.07
C ASP A 81 14.74 11.94 -11.40
N PRO A 82 15.74 12.85 -11.41
CA PRO A 82 16.56 13.06 -12.59
C PRO A 82 17.24 11.75 -12.95
N ALA A 83 17.15 11.33 -14.22
CA ALA A 83 17.96 10.23 -14.71
C ALA A 83 19.45 10.54 -14.47
N PRO A 84 20.26 9.54 -14.08
CA PRO A 84 21.71 9.71 -13.90
C PRO A 84 22.43 10.11 -15.19
#